data_AF-A0A2N1RYD5-F1
#
_entry.id   AF-A0A2N1RYD5-F1
#
_cell.length_a   1.000
_cell.length_b   1.000
_cell.length_c   1.000
_cell.angle_alpha   90.00
_cell.angle_beta   90.00
_cell.angle_gamma   90.00
#
_symmetry.space_group_name_H-M   'P 1'
#
loop_
_entity.id
_entity.type
_entity.pdbx_description
1 polymer ?
#
loop_
_entity_poly.entity_id
_entity_poly.type
_entity_poly.pdbx_seq_one_letter_code
_entity_poly.pdbx_strand_id
1 'polypeptide(L)'
;MSRSDRKYINEHNAFICEKCGRSVVTAISGTLNRNHCPECLWSRHVDLRTGDRMSVCRGMMEPIGIWVRLDGEWALIHRCVKCGFIRSNRIAGDDNQTRLMHIAVKPVKMFPFPDNTGVYEKIEIIIAEAIK
;
A
#
# COMPACT_ATOMS: atom_id res chain seq x y z
N MET A 1 -30.39 -22.88 22.69
CA MET A 1 -28.97 -22.78 22.27
C MET A 1 -28.89 -21.83 21.08
N SER A 2 -28.94 -20.52 21.29
CA SER A 2 -28.76 -19.54 20.21
C SER A 2 -27.26 -19.36 19.97
N ARG A 3 -26.81 -19.79 18.78
CA ARG A 3 -25.48 -19.48 18.28
C ARG A 3 -25.43 -17.97 18.03
N SER A 4 -24.93 -17.23 19.01
CA SER A 4 -24.50 -15.85 18.78
C SER A 4 -23.33 -15.90 17.80
N ASP A 5 -23.59 -15.58 16.53
CA ASP A 5 -22.59 -15.22 15.54
C ASP A 5 -21.83 -13.99 16.03
N ARG A 6 -20.89 -14.22 16.94
CA ARG A 6 -19.84 -13.25 17.22
C ARG A 6 -18.98 -13.23 15.98
N LYS A 7 -19.30 -12.33 15.04
CA LYS A 7 -18.34 -11.82 14.06
C LYS A 7 -17.10 -11.48 14.88
N TYR A 8 -16.05 -12.28 14.76
CA TYR A 8 -14.72 -11.93 15.24
C TYR A 8 -14.32 -10.66 14.48
N ILE A 9 -14.68 -9.50 15.04
CA ILE A 9 -14.10 -8.23 14.63
C ILE A 9 -12.63 -8.41 14.99
N ASN A 10 -11.81 -8.64 13.97
CA ASN A 10 -10.38 -8.83 14.15
C ASN A 10 -9.80 -7.45 14.53
N GLU A 11 -9.81 -7.15 15.83
CA GLU A 11 -9.26 -5.93 16.44
C GLU A 11 -7.75 -5.78 16.16
N HIS A 12 -7.10 -6.84 15.68
CA HIS A 12 -5.66 -6.94 15.41
C HIS A 12 -5.13 -6.10 14.24
N ASN A 13 -5.98 -5.34 13.53
CA ASN A 13 -5.56 -4.50 12.40
C ASN A 13 -5.73 -3.01 12.63
N ALA A 14 -6.26 -2.58 13.79
CA ALA A 14 -6.29 -1.17 14.13
C ALA A 14 -4.91 -0.71 14.64
N PHE A 15 -4.41 0.42 14.14
CA PHE A 15 -3.13 0.98 14.60
C PHE A 15 -3.05 2.49 14.36
N ILE A 16 -2.18 3.17 15.12
CA ILE A 16 -1.79 4.55 14.80
C ILE A 16 -0.62 4.51 13.84
N CYS A 17 -0.75 5.15 12.68
CA CYS A 17 0.34 5.22 11.72
C CYS A 17 1.49 6.07 12.27
N GLU A 18 2.66 5.45 12.50
CA GLU A 18 3.84 6.18 12.97
C GLU A 18 4.43 7.17 11.94
N LYS A 19 3.99 7.11 10.68
CA LYS A 19 4.41 8.07 9.64
C LYS A 19 3.60 9.36 9.66
N CYS A 20 2.27 9.25 9.71
CA CYS A 20 1.37 10.41 9.54
C CYS A 20 0.45 10.67 10.73
N GLY A 21 0.49 9.84 11.77
CA GLY A 21 -0.32 9.98 12.99
C GLY A 21 -1.78 9.55 12.86
N ARG A 22 -2.25 9.12 11.68
CA ARG A 22 -3.65 8.73 11.50
C ARG A 22 -3.98 7.41 12.20
N SER A 23 -5.11 7.39 12.90
CA SER A 23 -5.77 6.17 13.35
C SER A 23 -6.30 5.37 12.17
N VAL A 24 -5.78 4.18 11.98
CA VAL A 24 -6.18 3.23 10.95
C VAL A 24 -7.08 2.21 11.62
N VAL A 25 -8.28 2.04 11.08
CA VAL A 25 -9.22 0.99 11.49
C VAL A 25 -9.04 -0.23 10.59
N THR A 26 -9.57 -1.37 11.06
CA THR A 26 -9.64 -2.59 10.25
C THR A 26 -10.36 -2.29 8.93
N ALA A 27 -9.77 -2.72 7.81
CA ALA A 27 -10.34 -2.47 6.49
C ALA A 27 -11.74 -3.11 6.38
N ILE A 28 -12.69 -2.38 5.80
CA ILE A 28 -14.08 -2.84 5.59
C ILE A 28 -14.12 -3.91 4.48
N SER A 29 -13.17 -3.86 3.54
CA SER A 29 -12.98 -4.82 2.46
C SER A 29 -11.49 -4.88 2.05
N GLY A 30 -11.05 -6.00 1.46
CA GLY A 30 -9.66 -6.18 1.02
C GLY A 30 -8.86 -7.12 1.92
N THR A 31 -7.70 -6.68 2.39
CA THR A 31 -6.70 -7.58 3.02
C THR A 31 -7.00 -7.90 4.48
N LEU A 32 -6.99 -9.19 4.84
CA LEU A 32 -7.10 -9.65 6.24
C LEU A 32 -5.92 -9.24 7.13
N ASN A 33 -4.75 -8.95 6.53
CA ASN A 33 -3.51 -8.61 7.23
C ASN A 33 -2.99 -7.25 6.76
N ARG A 34 -3.79 -6.18 6.91
CA ARG A 34 -3.36 -4.83 6.57
C ARG A 34 -2.10 -4.48 7.35
N ASN A 35 -1.09 -4.00 6.63
CA ASN A 35 0.18 -3.60 7.23
C ASN A 35 0.61 -2.18 6.83
N HIS A 36 -0.13 -1.50 5.95
CA HIS A 36 0.10 -0.10 5.60
C HIS A 36 -1.08 0.80 5.97
N CYS A 37 -0.78 2.07 6.20
CA CYS A 37 -1.79 3.10 6.41
C CYS A 37 -2.49 3.43 5.07
N PRO A 38 -3.83 3.46 4.99
CA PRO A 38 -4.52 3.77 3.74
C PRO A 38 -4.21 5.19 3.22
N GLU A 39 -3.93 6.16 4.10
CA GLU A 39 -3.68 7.55 3.65
C GLU A 39 -2.27 7.81 3.14
N CYS A 40 -1.25 7.29 3.82
CA CYS A 40 0.14 7.57 3.46
C CYS A 40 0.85 6.38 2.82
N LEU A 41 0.24 5.19 2.85
CA LEU A 41 0.74 3.93 2.28
C LEU A 41 2.04 3.41 2.92
N TRP A 42 2.54 4.06 3.97
CA TRP A 42 3.67 3.55 4.76
C TRP A 42 3.24 2.38 5.63
N SER A 43 4.14 1.41 5.74
CA SER A 43 4.00 0.19 6.54
C SER A 43 5.02 0.18 7.68
N ARG A 44 4.94 -0.83 8.55
CA ARG A 44 5.92 -1.11 9.60
C ARG A 44 6.42 -2.54 9.45
N HIS A 45 7.73 -2.74 9.58
CA HIS A 45 8.34 -4.06 9.49
C HIS A 45 8.13 -4.84 10.79
N VAL A 46 6.92 -5.36 10.93
CA VAL A 46 6.50 -6.15 12.10
C VAL A 46 6.35 -7.63 11.78
N ASP A 47 6.38 -8.05 10.53
CA ASP A 47 6.12 -9.44 10.14
C ASP A 47 7.39 -10.15 9.64
N LEU A 48 7.65 -11.39 10.08
CA LEU A 48 8.60 -12.29 9.39
C LEU A 48 7.87 -13.06 8.28
N ARG A 49 6.67 -13.56 8.57
CA ARG A 49 5.65 -14.08 7.66
C ARG A 49 4.43 -13.19 7.72
N THR A 50 3.69 -13.06 6.62
CA THR A 50 2.52 -12.17 6.55
C THR A 50 1.54 -12.40 7.70
N GLY A 51 1.32 -11.36 8.51
CA GLY A 51 0.39 -11.39 9.64
C GLY A 51 0.91 -12.00 10.94
N ASP A 52 2.14 -12.53 11.00
CA ASP A 52 2.66 -13.13 12.23
C ASP A 52 3.10 -12.12 13.30
N ARG A 53 3.34 -10.87 12.90
CA ARG A 53 3.81 -9.77 13.77
C ARG A 53 5.10 -10.14 14.57
N MET A 54 5.93 -11.04 14.07
CA MET A 54 7.12 -11.57 14.77
C MET A 54 8.45 -10.83 14.49
N SER A 55 8.47 -9.83 13.60
CA SER A 55 9.72 -9.11 13.27
C SER A 55 10.12 -8.14 14.38
N VAL A 56 11.33 -8.34 14.90
CA VAL A 56 11.97 -7.44 15.88
C VAL A 56 12.49 -6.15 15.27
N CYS A 57 12.57 -6.05 13.93
CA CYS A 57 13.13 -4.89 13.25
C CYS A 57 12.35 -3.61 13.56
N ARG A 58 11.01 -3.69 13.42
CA ARG A 58 10.03 -2.61 13.65
C ARG A 58 10.28 -1.33 12.85
N GLY A 59 11.22 -1.35 11.91
CA GLY A 59 11.54 -0.20 11.07
C GLY A 59 10.38 0.19 10.16
N MET A 60 10.26 1.48 9.89
CA MET A 60 9.28 1.98 8.92
C MET A 60 9.55 1.39 7.53
N MET A 61 8.48 1.10 6.78
CA MET A 61 8.59 0.58 5.42
C MET A 61 8.00 1.58 4.43
N GLU A 62 8.88 2.09 3.57
CA GLU A 62 8.57 3.04 2.52
C GLU A 62 7.85 2.32 1.36
N PRO A 63 6.73 2.85 0.84
CA PRO A 63 6.14 2.36 -0.40
C PRO A 63 6.99 2.82 -1.59
N ILE A 64 7.73 1.90 -2.20
CA ILE A 64 8.72 2.20 -3.25
C ILE A 64 8.25 1.86 -4.66
N GLY A 65 7.12 1.17 -4.82
CA GLY A 65 6.61 0.79 -6.13
C GLY A 65 5.23 0.13 -6.09
N ILE A 66 4.68 -0.09 -7.27
CA ILE A 66 3.44 -0.84 -7.50
C ILE A 66 3.78 -2.08 -8.33
N TRP A 67 3.19 -3.22 -7.96
CA TRP A 67 3.20 -4.44 -8.74
C TRP A 67 1.77 -4.79 -9.14
N VAL A 68 1.53 -4.95 -10.44
CA VAL A 68 0.29 -5.53 -10.98
C VAL A 68 0.49 -7.05 -11.07
N ARG A 69 -0.29 -7.80 -10.30
CA ARG A 69 -0.25 -9.27 -10.28
C ARG A 69 -0.94 -9.86 -11.51
N LEU A 70 -0.77 -11.16 -11.72
CA LEU A 70 -1.33 -11.88 -12.87
C LEU A 70 -2.87 -11.84 -12.92
N ASP A 71 -3.53 -11.74 -11.77
CA ASP A 71 -4.97 -11.60 -11.61
C ASP A 71 -5.46 -10.15 -11.77
N GLY A 72 -4.57 -9.21 -12.12
CA GLY A 72 -4.87 -7.79 -12.25
C GLY A 72 -4.87 -7.01 -10.93
N GLU A 73 -4.67 -7.70 -9.80
CA GLU A 73 -4.66 -7.06 -8.48
C GLU A 73 -3.39 -6.25 -8.27
N TRP A 74 -3.55 -5.08 -7.64
CA TRP A 74 -2.43 -4.21 -7.31
C TRP A 74 -1.84 -4.56 -5.95
N ALA A 75 -0.53 -4.53 -5.87
CA ALA A 75 0.21 -4.64 -4.61
C ALA A 75 1.22 -3.49 -4.49
N LEU A 76 1.32 -2.93 -3.29
CA LEU A 76 2.39 -2.02 -2.90
C LEU A 76 3.66 -2.81 -2.63
N ILE A 77 4.78 -2.35 -3.19
CA ILE A 77 6.12 -2.84 -2.84
C ILE A 77 6.64 -1.93 -1.72
N HIS A 78 6.91 -2.52 -0.56
CA HIS A 78 7.41 -1.85 0.62
C HIS A 78 8.88 -2.23 0.86
N ARG A 79 9.72 -1.24 1.19
CA ARG A 79 11.12 -1.45 1.61
C ARG A 79 11.32 -0.92 3.02
N CYS A 80 11.85 -1.76 3.92
CA CYS A 80 12.21 -1.33 5.26
C CYS A 80 13.40 -0.36 5.23
N VAL A 81 13.23 0.84 5.75
CA VAL A 81 14.30 1.87 5.78
C VAL A 81 15.42 1.53 6.75
N LYS A 82 15.18 0.59 7.68
CA LYS A 82 16.15 0.17 8.71
C LYS A 82 17.03 -0.98 8.27
N CYS A 83 16.45 -2.00 7.63
CA CYS A 83 17.17 -3.25 7.30
C CYS A 83 17.12 -3.63 5.82
N GLY A 84 16.49 -2.83 4.96
CA GLY A 84 16.42 -3.07 3.51
C GLY A 84 15.44 -4.16 3.06
N PHE A 85 14.81 -4.90 3.97
CA PHE A 85 13.85 -5.97 3.61
C PHE A 85 12.71 -5.46 2.71
N ILE A 86 12.40 -6.20 1.65
CA ILE A 86 11.37 -5.84 0.66
C ILE A 86 10.21 -6.84 0.74
N ARG A 87 8.98 -6.33 0.72
CA ARG A 87 7.75 -7.15 0.66
C ARG A 87 6.69 -6.49 -0.20
N SER A 88 5.86 -7.29 -0.85
CA SER A 88 4.64 -6.81 -1.48
C SER A 88 3.41 -7.06 -0.61
N ASN A 89 2.54 -6.06 -0.49
CA ASN A 89 1.25 -6.14 0.20
C ASN A 89 0.14 -5.73 -0.76
N ARG A 90 -0.94 -6.52 -0.85
CA ARG A 90 -2.10 -6.18 -1.68
C ARG A 90 -2.74 -4.89 -1.17
N ILE A 91 -3.24 -4.06 -2.08
CA ILE A 91 -3.99 -2.85 -1.72
C ILE A 91 -5.37 -3.20 -1.15
N ALA A 92 -6.01 -2.26 -0.47
CA ALA A 92 -7.39 -2.36 0.00
C ALA A 92 -8.27 -1.28 -0.66
N GLY A 93 -9.59 -1.44 -0.60
CA GLY A 93 -10.54 -0.56 -1.28
C GLY A 93 -10.56 0.88 -0.75
N ASP A 94 -10.10 1.11 0.48
CA ASP A 94 -10.00 2.41 1.14
C ASP A 94 -8.58 3.01 1.09
N ASP A 95 -7.65 2.43 0.31
CA ASP A 95 -6.33 3.03 0.11
C ASP A 95 -6.42 4.31 -0.73
N ASN A 96 -5.61 5.32 -0.39
CA ASN A 96 -5.61 6.62 -1.04
C ASN A 96 -5.17 6.50 -2.51
N GLN A 97 -6.15 6.60 -3.41
CA GLN A 97 -5.98 6.43 -4.85
C GLN A 97 -4.95 7.39 -5.44
N THR A 98 -4.97 8.66 -5.04
CA THR A 98 -4.01 9.66 -5.50
C THR A 98 -2.57 9.27 -5.14
N ARG A 99 -2.34 8.79 -3.92
CA ARG A 99 -1.02 8.30 -3.48
C ARG A 99 -0.57 7.07 -4.26
N LEU A 100 -1.48 6.13 -4.52
CA LEU A 100 -1.19 4.95 -5.34
C LEU A 100 -0.75 5.35 -6.76
N MET A 101 -1.50 6.26 -7.40
CA MET A 101 -1.17 6.74 -8.73
C MET A 101 0.16 7.50 -8.75
N HIS A 102 0.44 8.34 -7.75
CA HIS A 102 1.73 9.03 -7.63
C HIS A 102 2.93 8.05 -7.59
N ILE A 103 2.79 6.91 -6.90
CA ILE A 103 3.84 5.88 -6.89
C ILE A 103 3.94 5.21 -8.26
N ALA A 104 2.81 4.85 -8.87
CA ALA A 104 2.78 4.16 -10.16
C ALA A 104 3.41 4.99 -11.30
N VAL A 105 3.17 6.30 -11.33
CA VAL A 105 3.65 7.19 -12.41
C VAL A 105 5.04 7.78 -12.13
N LYS A 106 5.67 7.47 -10.99
CA LYS A 106 6.98 8.01 -10.63
C LYS A 106 8.07 7.72 -11.67
N PRO A 107 8.20 6.50 -12.23
CA PRO A 107 9.20 6.22 -13.26
C PRO A 107 8.96 7.01 -14.53
N VAL A 108 7.69 7.28 -14.85
CA VAL A 108 7.32 8.13 -15.97
C VAL A 108 7.86 9.53 -15.70
N LYS A 109 7.57 10.16 -14.56
CA LYS A 109 8.08 11.51 -14.14
C LYS A 109 9.60 11.64 -14.02
N MET A 110 10.33 10.54 -14.02
CA MET A 110 11.77 10.53 -13.79
C MET A 110 12.45 9.61 -14.80
N PHE A 111 12.23 9.83 -16.10
CA PHE A 111 12.88 9.01 -17.11
C PHE A 111 14.41 9.07 -16.95
N PRO A 112 15.11 7.93 -17.02
CA PRO A 112 16.57 7.92 -17.01
C PRO A 112 17.16 8.33 -18.37
N PHE A 113 16.33 8.78 -19.31
CA PHE A 113 16.66 9.17 -20.68
C PHE A 113 15.71 10.28 -21.17
N PRO A 114 16.06 11.02 -22.24
CA PRO A 114 15.14 12.00 -22.86
C PRO A 114 13.86 11.32 -23.37
N ASP A 115 12.68 11.91 -23.08
CA ASP A 115 11.41 11.39 -23.60
C ASP A 115 11.25 11.74 -25.08
N ASN A 116 11.68 10.82 -25.95
CA ASN A 116 11.45 10.90 -27.39
C ASN A 116 10.15 10.18 -27.83
N THR A 117 9.38 9.66 -26.86
CA THR A 117 8.22 8.79 -27.09
C THR A 117 6.87 9.51 -26.93
N GLY A 118 6.89 10.75 -26.41
CA GLY A 118 5.69 11.54 -26.11
C GLY A 118 4.81 10.90 -25.04
N VAL A 119 5.41 10.06 -24.19
CA VAL A 119 4.69 9.31 -23.15
C VAL A 119 4.21 10.26 -22.05
N TYR A 120 4.97 11.32 -21.75
CA TYR A 120 4.53 12.34 -20.80
C TYR A 120 3.21 13.00 -21.18
N GLU A 121 3.11 13.52 -22.40
CA GLU A 121 1.92 14.23 -22.88
C GLU A 121 0.70 13.31 -22.88
N LYS A 122 0.87 12.06 -23.31
CA LYS A 122 -0.20 11.05 -23.28
C LYS A 122 -0.66 10.71 -21.87
N ILE A 123 0.26 10.64 -20.91
CA ILE A 123 -0.09 10.34 -19.52
C ILE A 123 -0.77 11.52 -18.83
N GLU A 124 -0.39 12.76 -19.12
CA GLU A 124 -1.10 13.93 -18.61
C GLU A 124 -2.56 13.94 -19.09
N ILE A 125 -2.81 13.58 -20.35
CA ILE A 125 -4.16 13.43 -20.91
C ILE A 125 -4.94 12.33 -20.17
N ILE A 126 -4.35 11.13 -20.02
CA ILE A 126 -5.00 10.00 -19.34
C ILE A 126 -5.32 10.33 -17.87
N ILE A 127 -4.40 10.98 -17.15
CA ILE A 127 -4.63 11.39 -15.77
C ILE A 127 -5.74 12.45 -15.69
N ALA A 128 -5.76 13.42 -16.60
CA ALA A 128 -6.79 14.45 -16.65
C ALA A 128 -8.19 13.89 -17.00
N GLU A 129 -8.26 12.84 -17.80
CA GLU A 129 -9.49 12.13 -18.14
C GLU A 129 -9.99 11.23 -17.00
N ALA A 130 -9.09 10.59 -16.26
CA ALA A 130 -9.45 9.70 -15.13
C ALA A 130 -9.94 10.43 -13.87
N ILE A 131 -9.84 11.76 -13.81
CA ILE A 131 -10.28 12.61 -12.68
C ILE A 131 -11.65 13.30 -12.97
N LYS A 132 -12.22 13.10 -14.16
CA LYS A 132 -13.61 13.53 -14.49
C LYS A 132 -14.62 12.45 -14.10
#